data_AF-A0A0G4E5L8-F1
#
_entry.id   AF-A0A0G4E5L8-F1
#
_cell.length_a   1.000
_cell.length_b   1.000
_cell.length_c   1.000
_cell.angle_alpha   90.00
_cell.angle_beta   90.00
_cell.angle_gamma   90.00
#
_symmetry.space_group_name_H-M   'P 1'
#
loop_
_entity.id
_entity.type
_entity.pdbx_description
1 polymer ?
#
loop_
_entity_poly.entity_id
_entity_poly.type
_entity_poly.pdbx_seq_one_letter_code
_entity_poly.pdbx_strand_id
1 'polypeptide(L)' 'MSQVVIDGIEYVPRAKVPELSDARLKAALEVLTEIQYFKQTHKAIPQAWNALNALAPELAELAAINPKAAYDRIHNE' A
#
# COMPACT_ATOMS: atom_id res chain seq x y z
N MET A 1 26.01 -0.92 -5.56
CA MET A 1 25.25 0.22 -6.11
C MET A 1 26.27 1.22 -6.60
N SER A 2 26.29 1.48 -7.91
CA SER A 2 27.30 2.34 -8.55
C SER A 2 26.93 3.80 -8.34
N GLN A 3 27.74 4.54 -7.59
CA GLN A 3 27.52 5.96 -7.32
C GLN A 3 27.95 6.74 -8.57
N VAL A 4 27.00 7.41 -9.22
CA VAL A 4 27.28 8.25 -10.40
C VAL A 4 27.21 9.70 -9.94
N VAL A 5 28.29 10.45 -10.12
CA VAL A 5 28.35 11.90 -9.86
C VAL A 5 28.36 12.60 -11.20
N ILE A 6 27.41 13.50 -11.43
CA ILE A 6 27.35 14.36 -12.63
C ILE A 6 27.47 15.80 -12.13
N ASP A 7 28.45 16.56 -12.65
CA ASP A 7 28.69 17.97 -12.32
C ASP A 7 28.79 18.28 -10.80
N GLY A 8 29.35 17.36 -10.02
CA GLY A 8 29.56 17.53 -8.57
C GLY A 8 28.31 17.32 -7.69
N ILE A 9 27.19 16.94 -8.29
CA ILE A 9 25.96 16.60 -7.59
C ILE A 9 25.80 15.07 -7.61
N GLU A 10 25.51 14.48 -6.44
CA GLU A 10 25.19 13.05 -6.34
C GLU A 10 23.92 12.76 -7.14
N TYR A 11 24.06 11.99 -8.21
CA TYR A 11 22.92 11.63 -9.05
C TYR A 11 22.08 10.58 -8.33
N VAL A 12 20.95 10.99 -7.78
CA VAL A 12 19.91 10.07 -7.32
C VAL A 12 19.05 9.68 -8.52
N PRO A 13 19.06 8.40 -8.96
CA PRO A 13 18.23 7.96 -10.07
C PRO A 13 16.76 8.28 -9.76
N ARG A 14 16.12 9.11 -10.60
CA ARG A 14 14.68 9.34 -10.47
C ARG A 14 13.97 8.04 -10.82
N ALA A 15 13.38 7.39 -9.81
CA ALA A 15 12.52 6.25 -10.04
C ALA A 15 11.33 6.71 -10.89
N LYS A 16 11.17 6.14 -12.09
CA LYS A 16 9.97 6.35 -12.89
C LYS A 16 8.82 5.63 -12.19
N VAL A 17 7.74 6.34 -11.87
CA VAL A 17 6.50 5.73 -11.37
C VAL A 17 5.75 5.19 -12.59
N PRO A 18 5.65 3.86 -12.75
CA PRO A 18 4.89 3.27 -13.85
C PRO A 18 3.39 3.45 -13.61
N GLU A 19 2.59 3.32 -14.67
CA GLU A 19 1.14 3.32 -14.56
C GLU A 19 0.64 2.17 -13.68
N LEU A 20 -0.46 2.42 -12.97
CA LEU A 20 -1.06 1.45 -12.07
C LEU A 20 -1.89 0.46 -12.88
N SER A 21 -1.58 -0.83 -12.74
CA SER A 21 -2.39 -1.91 -13.30
C SER A 21 -3.28 -2.53 -12.23
N ASP A 22 -4.40 -3.13 -12.65
CA ASP A 22 -5.35 -3.79 -11.75
C ASP A 22 -4.70 -4.85 -10.87
N ALA A 23 -3.76 -5.64 -11.43
CA ALA A 23 -3.02 -6.64 -10.68
C ALA A 23 -2.15 -6.03 -9.56
N ARG A 24 -1.54 -4.86 -9.81
CA ARG A 24 -0.73 -4.15 -8.80
C ARG A 24 -1.60 -3.45 -7.78
N LEU A 25 -2.77 -2.95 -8.18
CA LEU A 25 -3.77 -2.43 -7.26
C LEU A 25 -4.27 -3.53 -6.34
N LYS A 26 -4.68 -4.70 -6.86
CA LYS A 26 -5.13 -5.85 -6.06
C LYS A 26 -4.06 -6.28 -5.05
N ALA A 27 -2.82 -6.45 -5.48
CA ALA A 27 -1.71 -6.77 -4.59
C ALA A 27 -1.46 -5.71 -3.50
N ALA A 28 -1.65 -4.43 -3.81
CA ALA A 28 -1.55 -3.36 -2.81
C ALA A 28 -2.70 -3.44 -1.79
N LEU A 29 -3.94 -3.70 -2.24
CA LEU A 29 -5.10 -3.84 -1.36
C LEU A 29 -4.98 -5.06 -0.44
N GLU A 30 -4.42 -6.18 -0.94
CA GLU A 30 -4.08 -7.36 -0.13
C GLU A 30 -3.21 -6.99 1.07
N VAL A 31 -2.06 -6.37 0.82
CA VAL A 31 -1.11 -5.98 1.88
C VAL A 31 -1.73 -4.95 2.84
N LEU A 32 -2.48 -3.99 2.33
CA LEU A 32 -3.10 -2.97 3.17
C LEU A 32 -4.16 -3.57 4.10
N THR A 33 -4.96 -4.52 3.61
CA THR A 33 -5.96 -5.22 4.43
C THR A 33 -5.32 -6.18 5.43
N GLU A 34 -4.18 -6.81 5.10
CA GLU A 34 -3.37 -7.58 6.07
C GLU A 34 -2.90 -6.72 7.24
N ILE A 35 -2.38 -5.52 6.97
CA ILE A 35 -1.90 -4.61 8.03
C ILE A 35 -3.05 -4.23 8.97
N GLN A 36 -4.25 -3.99 8.43
CA GLN A 36 -5.45 -3.71 9.23
C GLN A 36 -5.86 -4.92 10.08
N TYR A 37 -5.87 -6.12 9.48
CA TYR A 37 -6.35 -7.34 10.14
C TYR A 37 -5.39 -7.85 11.22
N PHE A 38 -4.12 -8.03 10.87
CA PHE A 38 -3.11 -8.57 11.78
C PHE A 38 -2.57 -7.54 12.77
N LYS A 39 -2.92 -6.25 12.61
CA LYS A 39 -2.49 -5.16 13.49
C LYS A 39 -0.97 -5.12 13.69
N GLN A 40 -0.20 -5.35 12.61
CA GLN A 40 1.25 -5.61 12.66
C GLN A 40 2.04 -4.59 13.50
N THR A 41 1.76 -3.28 13.35
CA THR A 41 2.41 -2.24 14.16
C THR A 41 1.46 -1.06 14.36
N HIS A 42 1.40 -0.49 15.58
CA HIS A 42 0.49 0.61 15.92
C HIS A 42 0.60 1.83 14.97
N LYS A 43 1.80 2.14 14.46
CA LYS A 43 1.99 3.24 13.49
C LYS A 43 1.60 2.85 12.06
N ALA A 44 1.70 1.57 11.70
CA ALA A 44 1.41 1.09 10.36
C ALA A 44 -0.10 1.05 10.07
N ILE A 45 -0.93 0.78 11.09
CA ILE A 45 -2.40 0.72 10.97
C ILE A 45 -3.00 2.03 10.40
N PRO A 46 -2.79 3.22 11.01
CA PRO A 46 -3.37 4.45 10.47
C PRO A 46 -2.79 4.84 9.11
N GLN A 47 -1.51 4.53 8.85
CA GLN A 47 -0.89 4.78 7.54
C GLN A 47 -1.48 3.89 6.45
N ALA A 48 -1.65 2.60 6.74
CA ALA A 48 -2.29 1.66 5.84
C ALA A 48 -3.75 2.03 5.61
N TRP A 49 -4.46 2.53 6.63
CA TRP A 49 -5.85 2.97 6.47
C TRP A 49 -5.94 4.18 5.54
N ASN A 50 -5.06 5.18 5.70
CA ASN A 50 -5.01 6.33 4.80
C ASN A 50 -4.76 5.93 3.34
N ALA A 51 -3.82 5.01 3.11
CA ALA A 51 -3.54 4.49 1.78
C ALA A 51 -4.73 3.69 1.22
N LEU A 52 -5.34 2.85 2.04
CA LEU A 52 -6.52 2.07 1.67
C LEU A 52 -7.70 2.97 1.31
N ASN A 53 -7.94 4.04 2.08
CA ASN A 53 -9.00 5.01 1.84
C ASN A 53 -8.78 5.82 0.56
N ALA A 54 -7.53 6.13 0.21
CA ALA A 54 -7.22 6.81 -1.05
C ALA A 54 -7.45 5.92 -2.28
N LEU A 55 -7.26 4.60 -2.15
CA LEU A 55 -7.37 3.65 -3.26
C LEU A 55 -8.76 3.02 -3.37
N ALA A 56 -9.39 2.68 -2.25
CA ALA A 56 -10.65 1.96 -2.15
C ALA A 56 -11.41 2.38 -0.86
N PRO A 57 -12.13 3.52 -0.88
CA PRO A 57 -12.82 4.06 0.29
C PRO A 57 -13.78 3.08 0.96
N GLU A 58 -14.61 2.39 0.17
CA GLU A 58 -15.59 1.41 0.69
C GLU A 58 -14.91 0.24 1.41
N LEU A 59 -13.74 -0.18 0.94
CA LEU A 59 -12.96 -1.24 1.58
C LEU A 59 -12.29 -0.72 2.86
N ALA A 60 -11.88 0.54 2.90
CA ALA A 60 -11.33 1.18 4.09
C ALA A 60 -12.39 1.36 5.19
N GLU A 61 -13.61 1.72 4.82
CA GLU A 61 -14.75 1.76 5.74
C GLU A 61 -15.07 0.36 6.29
N LEU A 62 -15.11 -0.66 5.41
CA LEU A 62 -15.27 -2.04 5.83
C LEU A 62 -14.15 -2.47 6.78
N ALA A 63 -12.90 -2.11 6.49
CA ALA A 63 -11.76 -2.43 7.34
C ALA A 63 -11.83 -1.73 8.70
N ALA A 64 -12.38 -0.51 8.78
CA ALA A 64 -12.56 0.20 10.05
C ALA A 64 -13.61 -0.47 10.96
N ILE A 65 -14.66 -1.04 10.38
CA ILE A 65 -15.74 -1.71 11.12
C ILE A 65 -15.39 -3.17 11.41
N ASN A 66 -14.90 -3.89 10.40
CA ASN A 66 -14.57 -5.31 10.45
C ASN A 66 -13.33 -5.61 9.60
N PRO A 67 -12.12 -5.48 10.18
CA PRO A 67 -10.85 -5.75 9.48
C PRO A 67 -10.78 -7.14 8.86
N LYS A 68 -11.37 -8.15 9.51
CA LYS A 68 -11.38 -9.53 9.00
C LYS A 68 -12.22 -9.64 7.72
N ALA A 69 -13.40 -9.01 7.69
CA ALA A 69 -14.26 -9.05 6.50
C ALA A 69 -13.60 -8.35 5.30
N ALA A 70 -12.89 -7.24 5.54
CA ALA A 70 -12.11 -6.57 4.50
C ALA A 70 -10.98 -7.46 3.97
N TYR A 71 -10.25 -8.14 4.86
CA TYR A 71 -9.22 -9.10 4.51
C TYR A 71 -9.78 -10.28 3.69
N ASP A 72 -10.84 -10.92 4.19
CA ASP A 72 -11.47 -12.07 3.54
C ASP A 72 -11.98 -11.74 2.13
N ARG A 73 -12.53 -10.52 1.94
CA ARG A 73 -13.07 -10.07 0.63
C ARG A 73 -12.00 -10.02 -0.45
N ILE A 74 -10.77 -9.66 -0.08
CA ILE A 74 -9.68 -9.47 -1.03
C ILE A 74 -8.90 -10.77 -1.27
N HIS A 75 -8.84 -11.67 -0.27
CA HIS A 75 -8.01 -12.88 -0.32
C HIS A 75 -8.78 -14.17 -0.68
N ASN A 76 -10.11 -14.17 -0.63
CA ASN A 76 -10.93 -15.35 -0.98
C ASN A 76 -11.66 -15.23 -2.33
N GLU A 77 -11.20 -14.35 -3.23
CA GLU A 77 -11.60 -14.34 -4.64
C GLU A 77 -10.83 -15.35 -5.48
#